data_AF-A0A2V6L513-F1
#
_entry.id   AF-A0A2V6L513-F1
#
_cell.length_a   1.000
_cell.length_b   1.000
_cell.length_c   1.000
_cell.angle_alpha   90.00
_cell.angle_beta   90.00
_cell.angle_gamma   90.00
#
_symmetry.space_group_name_H-M   'P 1'
#
loop_
_entity.id
_entity.type
_entity.pdbx_description
1 polymer ?
#
loop_
_entity_poly.entity_id
_entity_poly.type
_entity_poly.pdbx_seq_one_letter_code
_entity_poly.pdbx_strand_id
1 'polypeptide(L)'
;MSLNACGQALRTSHSRLVGPIRSSARVHGKKATQVAAAVLGSVLLIAATSKTLADDPLPSWNDTAPKKAIIDFDNDGTLWAEQPIYFQFAFAIDRVKALAPQHPEWKKQQPFAAVLSGDKKALLASGQKGLMQIMAVSHSGVSTEEFARIVAQWFATARHPRFNRPYTDLVYQPMLEVLAYLRESGFKTFIVSGGGVEFMRVFTNKSYGIPPEQVVGSSAVTRYQFAADGKPELLREAKV
;
A
#
# COMPACT_ATOMS: atom_id res chain seq x y z
N MET A 1 -24.41 9.93 -37.81
CA MET A 1 -24.93 8.68 -38.43
C MET A 1 -24.38 7.51 -37.62
N SER A 2 -25.08 6.41 -37.36
CA SER A 2 -26.53 6.15 -37.27
C SER A 2 -26.72 4.86 -36.45
N LEU A 3 -27.92 4.54 -36.00
CA LEU A 3 -28.20 3.39 -35.14
C LEU A 3 -28.55 2.10 -35.92
N ASN A 4 -28.39 0.97 -35.21
CA ASN A 4 -29.30 -0.20 -35.15
C ASN A 4 -29.24 -1.42 -36.12
N ALA A 5 -29.35 -2.58 -35.44
CA ALA A 5 -30.29 -3.70 -35.66
C ALA A 5 -29.96 -4.91 -36.57
N CYS A 6 -29.82 -6.08 -35.91
CA CYS A 6 -30.55 -7.35 -36.13
C CYS A 6 -30.42 -8.17 -34.81
N GLY A 7 -31.30 -9.04 -34.28
CA GLY A 7 -32.43 -9.83 -34.81
C GLY A 7 -32.06 -11.33 -34.80
N GLN A 8 -32.85 -12.32 -34.36
CA GLN A 8 -34.19 -12.35 -33.72
C GLN A 8 -34.47 -13.76 -33.07
N ALA A 9 -35.74 -14.08 -32.71
CA ALA A 9 -36.32 -15.36 -32.21
C ALA A 9 -36.12 -15.75 -30.72
N LEU A 10 -37.07 -16.21 -29.88
CA LEU A 10 -38.52 -16.59 -29.88
C LEU A 10 -38.94 -18.11 -29.83
N ARG A 11 -39.19 -18.61 -28.60
CA ARG A 11 -40.19 -19.64 -28.16
C ARG A 11 -40.04 -21.08 -28.76
N THR A 12 -40.73 -22.18 -28.35
CA THR A 12 -41.93 -22.49 -27.50
C THR A 12 -41.89 -23.87 -26.79
N SER A 13 -42.41 -23.96 -25.55
CA SER A 13 -43.42 -24.91 -24.98
C SER A 13 -43.36 -26.46 -25.14
N HIS A 14 -43.55 -27.23 -24.03
CA HIS A 14 -44.54 -28.33 -23.78
C HIS A 14 -44.44 -28.79 -22.27
N SER A 15 -45.48 -28.98 -21.42
CA SER A 15 -46.64 -29.94 -21.36
C SER A 15 -46.28 -31.33 -20.71
N ARG A 16 -47.00 -31.96 -19.73
CA ARG A 16 -48.32 -31.73 -19.05
C ARG A 16 -48.58 -32.63 -17.79
N LEU A 17 -49.44 -32.17 -16.84
CA LEU A 17 -50.39 -32.91 -15.93
C LEU A 17 -49.86 -33.97 -14.91
N VAL A 18 -50.58 -34.50 -13.88
CA VAL A 18 -52.03 -34.61 -13.50
C VAL A 18 -52.26 -34.38 -11.97
N GLY A 19 -53.51 -34.10 -11.51
CA GLY A 19 -53.94 -33.98 -10.08
C GLY A 19 -54.33 -35.31 -9.38
N PRO A 20 -55.15 -35.34 -8.29
CA PRO A 20 -56.47 -34.67 -8.17
C PRO A 20 -56.76 -33.93 -6.81
N ILE A 21 -57.59 -32.86 -6.77
CA ILE A 21 -59.04 -32.78 -6.40
C ILE A 21 -59.36 -33.43 -5.03
N ARG A 22 -60.05 -32.83 -4.03
CA ARG A 22 -61.08 -31.74 -3.94
C ARG A 22 -60.62 -30.64 -2.94
N SER A 23 -61.36 -29.73 -2.26
CA SER A 23 -62.78 -29.34 -2.03
C SER A 23 -62.80 -27.86 -1.50
N SER A 24 -63.85 -27.14 -1.09
CA SER A 24 -65.32 -27.33 -0.99
C SER A 24 -66.11 -26.01 -1.18
N ALA A 25 -66.43 -25.25 -0.12
CA ALA A 25 -67.28 -24.03 -0.07
C ALA A 25 -66.91 -23.12 1.13
N ARG A 26 -66.97 -21.77 1.15
CA ARG A 26 -67.74 -20.70 0.46
C ARG A 26 -69.03 -20.25 1.18
N VAL A 27 -68.98 -19.07 1.80
CA VAL A 27 -70.09 -18.07 1.92
C VAL A 27 -69.48 -16.65 1.77
N HIS A 28 -70.29 -15.63 1.46
CA HIS A 28 -69.89 -14.22 1.32
C HIS A 28 -70.87 -13.29 2.05
N GLY A 29 -70.36 -12.21 2.65
CA GLY A 29 -71.12 -11.01 3.01
C GLY A 29 -70.56 -10.28 4.23
N LYS A 30 -70.70 -8.96 4.39
CA LYS A 30 -70.88 -7.79 3.50
C LYS A 30 -71.14 -6.63 4.49
N LYS A 31 -70.48 -5.48 4.30
CA LYS A 31 -70.64 -4.23 5.09
C LYS A 31 -70.15 -4.32 6.56
N ALA A 32 -69.97 -3.21 7.30
CA ALA A 32 -69.31 -1.92 7.04
C ALA A 32 -69.43 -1.07 8.32
N THR A 33 -68.33 -0.42 8.73
CA THR A 33 -68.26 0.81 9.54
C THR A 33 -69.15 0.96 10.79
N GLN A 34 -68.53 1.01 11.98
CA GLN A 34 -68.74 2.14 12.91
C GLN A 34 -67.57 2.29 13.89
N VAL A 35 -67.43 3.48 14.47
CA VAL A 35 -66.31 3.89 15.34
C VAL A 35 -66.85 4.20 16.74
N ALA A 36 -66.18 3.70 17.78
CA ALA A 36 -66.35 4.13 19.16
C ALA A 36 -64.98 4.14 19.84
N ALA A 37 -64.71 5.13 20.70
CA ALA A 37 -63.39 5.36 21.27
C ALA A 37 -63.21 4.68 22.64
N ALA A 38 -61.98 4.23 22.92
CA ALA A 38 -61.54 3.82 24.25
C ALA A 38 -60.17 4.44 24.54
N VAL A 39 -60.14 5.52 25.31
CA VAL A 39 -58.89 6.12 25.83
C VAL A 39 -58.55 5.46 27.15
N LEU A 40 -57.55 4.58 27.16
CA LEU A 40 -57.02 4.00 28.39
C LEU A 40 -55.52 3.67 28.26
N GLY A 41 -54.69 4.62 28.67
CA GLY A 41 -53.43 4.33 29.35
C GLY A 41 -52.36 3.48 28.66
N SER A 42 -52.28 3.43 27.33
CA SER A 42 -51.13 2.83 26.64
C SER A 42 -49.86 3.64 26.90
N VAL A 43 -49.18 3.38 28.03
CA VAL A 43 -47.80 3.84 28.26
C VAL A 43 -46.92 3.12 27.27
N LEU A 44 -46.70 3.78 26.12
CA LEU A 44 -45.80 3.31 25.10
C LEU A 44 -44.39 3.34 25.69
N LEU A 45 -43.87 2.18 26.10
CA LEU A 45 -42.43 1.98 26.15
C LEU A 45 -41.93 2.07 24.70
N ILE A 46 -41.66 3.30 24.27
CA ILE A 46 -40.73 3.56 23.19
C ILE A 46 -39.39 3.08 23.73
N ALA A 47 -39.11 1.79 23.50
CA ALA A 47 -37.78 1.24 23.59
C ALA A 47 -36.97 1.98 22.54
N ALA A 48 -36.36 3.09 22.96
CA ALA A 48 -35.47 3.89 22.15
C ALA A 48 -34.29 2.99 21.81
N THR A 49 -34.39 2.35 20.65
CA THR A 49 -33.29 1.62 19.99
C THR A 49 -32.34 2.66 19.43
N SER A 50 -31.78 3.45 20.35
CA SER A 50 -30.56 4.20 20.17
C SER A 50 -29.51 3.21 19.69
N LYS A 51 -29.38 3.11 18.36
CA LYS A 51 -28.15 2.65 17.75
C LYS A 51 -27.10 3.66 18.19
N THR A 52 -26.44 3.35 19.30
CA THR A 52 -25.09 3.79 19.54
C THR A 52 -24.25 3.28 18.36
N LEU A 53 -24.21 4.10 17.30
CA LEU A 53 -23.00 4.22 16.51
C LEU A 53 -21.89 4.37 17.54
N ALA A 54 -20.97 3.40 17.60
CA ALA A 54 -19.94 3.41 18.61
C ALA A 54 -19.18 4.74 18.46
N ASP A 55 -19.13 5.53 19.53
CA ASP A 55 -18.28 6.73 19.56
C ASP A 55 -16.88 6.31 19.14
N ASP A 56 -16.29 7.04 18.18
CA ASP A 56 -14.97 6.71 17.67
C ASP A 56 -14.00 6.66 18.86
N PRO A 57 -13.42 5.47 19.17
CA PRO A 57 -12.77 5.23 20.46
C PRO A 57 -11.54 6.12 20.71
N LEU A 58 -11.08 6.84 19.68
CA LEU A 58 -10.03 7.84 19.77
C LEU A 58 -10.55 9.16 19.17
N PRO A 59 -10.90 10.17 20.00
CA PRO A 59 -11.39 11.47 19.50
C PRO A 59 -10.47 12.18 18.50
N SER A 60 -9.18 11.81 18.45
CA SER A 60 -8.18 12.27 17.47
C SER A 60 -8.35 11.70 16.05
N TRP A 61 -9.16 10.66 15.84
CA TRP A 61 -9.44 10.07 14.53
C TRP A 61 -10.51 10.84 13.74
N ASN A 62 -11.32 11.64 14.44
CA ASN A 62 -12.24 12.62 13.84
C ASN A 62 -11.52 13.70 13.02
N ASP A 63 -12.22 14.36 12.09
CA ASP A 63 -11.72 15.40 11.19
C ASP A 63 -11.50 16.77 11.87
N THR A 64 -10.76 16.72 12.98
CA THR A 64 -10.29 17.83 13.81
C THR A 64 -9.13 18.59 13.14
N ALA A 65 -8.80 19.78 13.66
CA ALA A 65 -7.71 20.59 13.13
C ALA A 65 -6.34 19.87 13.08
N PRO A 66 -5.92 19.08 14.08
CA PRO A 66 -4.66 18.31 14.00
C PRO A 66 -4.62 17.29 12.85
N LYS A 67 -5.73 16.61 12.55
CA LYS A 67 -5.82 15.65 11.43
C LYS A 67 -5.75 16.36 10.08
N LYS A 68 -6.35 17.56 9.98
CA LYS A 68 -6.29 18.45 8.81
C LYS A 68 -4.94 19.16 8.63
N ALA A 69 -4.04 19.07 9.61
CA ALA A 69 -2.69 19.61 9.56
C ALA A 69 -1.62 18.56 9.15
N ILE A 70 -2.04 17.43 8.58
CA ILE A 70 -1.15 16.39 8.02
C ILE A 70 -1.20 16.50 6.49
N ILE A 71 -0.03 16.57 5.86
CA ILE A 71 0.14 16.50 4.39
C ILE A 71 1.15 15.39 4.09
N ASP A 72 0.80 14.48 3.19
CA ASP A 72 1.66 13.41 2.72
C ASP A 72 2.19 13.65 1.29
N PHE A 73 3.35 13.05 1.02
CA PHE A 73 4.05 13.08 -0.27
C PHE A 73 4.56 11.68 -0.61
N ASP A 74 4.50 11.27 -1.88
CA ASP A 74 5.36 10.18 -2.35
C ASP A 74 6.82 10.68 -2.37
N ASN A 75 7.79 9.78 -2.32
CA ASN A 75 9.22 10.10 -2.42
C ASN A 75 9.69 10.07 -3.87
N ASP A 76 9.48 8.93 -4.53
CA ASP A 76 9.93 8.71 -5.89
C ASP A 76 9.04 9.48 -6.89
N GLY A 77 9.67 10.08 -7.89
CA GLY A 77 9.02 10.98 -8.86
C GLY A 77 8.51 12.31 -8.30
N THR A 78 8.35 12.42 -6.97
CA THR A 78 7.61 13.50 -6.29
C THR A 78 8.49 14.40 -5.41
N LEU A 79 9.44 13.85 -4.64
CA LEU A 79 10.43 14.62 -3.87
C LEU A 79 11.84 14.54 -4.47
N TRP A 80 12.16 13.44 -5.17
CA TRP A 80 13.39 13.28 -5.94
C TRP A 80 13.16 12.66 -7.32
N ALA A 81 14.19 12.66 -8.15
CA ALA A 81 14.15 11.97 -9.44
C ALA A 81 14.08 10.44 -9.28
N GLU A 82 13.41 9.78 -10.22
CA GLU A 82 13.24 8.31 -10.27
C GLU A 82 13.74 7.69 -11.60
N GLN A 83 14.23 8.52 -12.53
CA GLN A 83 14.56 8.11 -13.90
C GLN A 83 16.08 7.99 -14.08
N PRO A 84 16.61 6.89 -14.67
CA PRO A 84 15.90 5.90 -15.49
C PRO A 84 15.35 4.68 -14.74
N ILE A 85 15.67 4.54 -13.45
CA ILE A 85 15.11 3.53 -12.54
C ILE A 85 15.06 4.11 -11.12
N TYR A 86 14.04 3.74 -10.35
CA TYR A 86 13.91 4.09 -8.93
C TYR A 86 15.22 3.81 -8.17
N PHE A 87 15.65 4.73 -7.32
CA PHE A 87 17.00 4.69 -6.75
C PHE A 87 17.21 3.49 -5.81
N GLN A 88 16.14 2.97 -5.20
CA GLN A 88 16.19 1.72 -4.43
C GLN A 88 16.50 0.50 -5.30
N PHE A 89 16.09 0.47 -6.57
CA PHE A 89 16.48 -0.59 -7.50
C PHE A 89 17.92 -0.43 -8.01
N ALA A 90 18.42 0.80 -8.14
CA ALA A 90 19.85 1.03 -8.38
C ALA A 90 20.70 0.48 -7.22
N PHE A 91 20.31 0.77 -5.97
CA PHE A 91 20.87 0.15 -4.77
C PHE A 91 20.78 -1.38 -4.79
N ALA A 92 19.61 -1.96 -5.12
CA ALA A 92 19.43 -3.40 -5.18
C ALA A 92 20.34 -4.08 -6.21
N ILE A 93 20.51 -3.46 -7.38
CA ILE A 93 21.42 -3.87 -8.46
C ILE A 93 22.87 -3.88 -7.98
N ASP A 94 23.32 -2.83 -7.26
CA ASP A 94 24.68 -2.76 -6.76
C ASP A 94 24.93 -3.71 -5.58
N ARG A 95 23.91 -3.97 -4.74
CA ARG A 95 23.94 -5.01 -3.70
C ARG A 95 24.09 -6.41 -4.29
N VAL A 96 23.39 -6.73 -5.38
CA VAL A 96 23.57 -8.01 -6.10
C VAL A 96 25.02 -8.14 -6.60
N LYS A 97 25.61 -7.09 -7.17
CA LYS A 97 27.03 -7.12 -7.58
C LYS A 97 27.99 -7.31 -6.39
N ALA A 98 27.73 -6.64 -5.27
CA ALA A 98 28.56 -6.73 -4.06
C ALA A 98 28.49 -8.09 -3.37
N LEU A 99 27.34 -8.79 -3.45
CA LEU A 99 27.14 -10.12 -2.89
C LEU A 99 27.56 -11.25 -3.85
N ALA A 100 27.62 -11.01 -5.16
CA ALA A 100 27.98 -12.01 -6.18
C ALA A 100 29.30 -12.80 -5.97
N PRO A 101 30.35 -12.29 -5.32
CA PRO A 101 31.51 -13.12 -4.95
C PRO A 101 31.17 -14.29 -4.01
N GLN A 102 30.10 -14.16 -3.23
CA GLN A 102 29.57 -15.18 -2.30
C GLN A 102 28.55 -16.10 -2.99
N HIS A 103 28.09 -15.74 -4.20
CA HIS A 103 27.05 -16.44 -4.97
C HIS A 103 27.51 -16.78 -6.39
N PRO A 104 28.41 -17.78 -6.59
CA PRO A 104 28.89 -18.17 -7.90
C PRO A 104 27.79 -18.59 -8.90
N GLU A 105 26.66 -19.09 -8.39
CA GLU A 105 25.48 -19.53 -9.15
C GLU A 105 24.76 -18.37 -9.86
N TRP A 106 24.82 -17.15 -9.31
CA TRP A 106 24.21 -15.95 -9.91
C TRP A 106 24.80 -15.59 -11.28
N LYS A 107 25.99 -16.11 -11.63
CA LYS A 107 26.58 -15.97 -12.98
C LYS A 107 25.78 -16.72 -14.06
N LYS A 108 24.90 -17.65 -13.68
CA LYS A 108 24.05 -18.45 -14.60
C LYS A 108 22.56 -18.31 -14.29
N GLN A 109 22.19 -17.96 -13.05
CA GLN A 109 20.81 -17.84 -12.62
C GLN A 109 20.22 -16.46 -12.97
N GLN A 110 19.12 -16.43 -13.72
CA GLN A 110 18.32 -15.22 -13.91
C GLN A 110 17.46 -14.93 -12.66
N PRO A 111 17.22 -13.65 -12.32
CA PRO A 111 17.61 -12.42 -13.04
C PRO A 111 19.04 -11.94 -12.74
N PHE A 112 19.75 -12.55 -11.79
CA PHE A 112 21.05 -12.06 -11.31
C PHE A 112 22.11 -12.05 -12.41
N ALA A 113 22.10 -13.03 -13.31
CA ALA A 113 23.01 -13.06 -14.46
C ALA A 113 22.89 -11.81 -15.35
N ALA A 114 21.67 -11.30 -15.58
CA ALA A 114 21.45 -10.04 -16.30
C ALA A 114 21.94 -8.80 -15.53
N VAL A 115 21.83 -8.81 -14.19
CA VAL A 115 22.37 -7.74 -13.34
C VAL A 115 23.91 -7.70 -13.39
N LEU A 116 24.55 -8.88 -13.44
CA LEU A 116 26.01 -9.01 -13.50
C LEU A 116 26.59 -8.76 -14.90
N SER A 117 25.86 -9.06 -15.98
CA SER A 117 26.26 -8.73 -17.35
C SER A 117 25.91 -7.30 -17.77
N GLY A 118 25.03 -6.62 -17.04
CA GLY A 118 24.49 -5.32 -17.41
C GLY A 118 23.40 -5.38 -18.50
N ASP A 119 22.83 -6.56 -18.78
CA ASP A 119 21.77 -6.73 -19.77
C ASP A 119 20.43 -6.14 -19.27
N LYS A 120 20.26 -4.85 -19.57
CA LYS A 120 19.02 -4.10 -19.30
C LYS A 120 17.79 -4.72 -19.98
N LYS A 121 17.94 -5.39 -21.13
CA LYS A 121 16.81 -5.98 -21.87
C LYS A 121 16.32 -7.24 -21.17
N ALA A 122 17.23 -8.13 -20.78
CA ALA A 122 16.89 -9.30 -19.96
C ALA A 122 16.34 -8.90 -18.57
N LEU A 123 16.91 -7.87 -17.95
CA LEU A 123 16.42 -7.36 -16.67
C LEU A 123 14.98 -6.81 -16.78
N LEU A 124 14.68 -5.99 -17.80
CA LEU A 124 13.31 -5.52 -18.07
C LEU A 124 12.36 -6.68 -18.39
N ALA A 125 12.80 -7.67 -19.18
CA ALA A 125 12.01 -8.86 -19.51
C ALA A 125 11.72 -9.77 -18.31
N SER A 126 12.48 -9.65 -17.21
CA SER A 126 12.22 -10.40 -15.97
C SER A 126 11.01 -9.91 -15.17
N GLY A 127 10.52 -8.70 -15.49
CA GLY A 127 9.30 -8.10 -14.92
C GLY A 127 9.31 -8.00 -13.40
N GLN A 128 8.11 -7.88 -12.80
CA GLN A 128 7.95 -7.83 -11.34
C GLN A 128 8.57 -9.03 -10.63
N LYS A 129 8.53 -10.25 -11.22
CA LYS A 129 9.07 -11.45 -10.58
C LYS A 129 10.58 -11.36 -10.38
N GLY A 130 11.34 -11.02 -11.44
CA GLY A 130 12.78 -10.84 -11.33
C GLY A 130 13.14 -9.66 -10.41
N LEU A 131 12.38 -8.57 -10.49
CA LEU A 131 12.56 -7.41 -9.62
C LEU A 131 12.37 -7.77 -8.13
N MET A 132 11.35 -8.55 -7.78
CA MET A 132 11.13 -9.06 -6.43
C MET A 132 12.25 -10.00 -5.97
N GLN A 133 12.79 -10.85 -6.85
CA GLN A 133 13.94 -11.71 -6.51
C GLN A 133 15.22 -10.88 -6.22
N ILE A 134 15.47 -9.82 -6.99
CA ILE A 134 16.57 -8.87 -6.76
C ILE A 134 16.38 -8.12 -5.43
N MET A 135 15.16 -7.66 -5.15
CA MET A 135 14.85 -6.99 -3.88
C MET A 135 15.05 -7.91 -2.68
N ALA A 136 14.53 -9.15 -2.75
CA ALA A 136 14.64 -10.12 -1.66
C ALA A 136 16.10 -10.37 -1.25
N VAL A 137 17.00 -10.69 -2.19
CA VAL A 137 18.41 -10.99 -1.86
C VAL A 137 19.23 -9.76 -1.46
N SER A 138 18.81 -8.55 -1.85
CA SER A 138 19.54 -7.31 -1.53
C SER A 138 19.12 -6.64 -0.22
N HIS A 139 17.93 -6.96 0.29
CA HIS A 139 17.29 -6.29 1.44
C HIS A 139 17.07 -7.17 2.69
N SER A 140 17.50 -8.44 2.67
CA SER A 140 17.27 -9.42 3.75
C SER A 140 18.58 -10.07 4.24
N GLY A 141 18.49 -10.97 5.24
CA GLY A 141 19.62 -11.73 5.76
C GLY A 141 20.57 -10.93 6.67
N VAL A 142 20.20 -9.69 7.00
CA VAL A 142 20.91 -8.77 7.88
C VAL A 142 19.92 -8.11 8.85
N SER A 143 20.38 -7.61 9.98
CA SER A 143 19.54 -6.79 10.87
C SER A 143 19.21 -5.43 10.28
N THR A 144 18.22 -4.75 10.84
CA THR A 144 17.76 -3.44 10.37
C THR A 144 18.84 -2.37 10.51
N GLU A 145 19.64 -2.47 11.57
CA GLU A 145 20.77 -1.62 11.90
C GLU A 145 21.95 -1.82 10.92
N GLU A 146 22.19 -3.05 10.46
CA GLU A 146 23.16 -3.35 9.40
C GLU A 146 22.63 -2.89 8.03
N PHE A 147 21.35 -3.13 7.72
CA PHE A 147 20.73 -2.63 6.49
C PHE A 147 20.83 -1.11 6.37
N ALA A 148 20.55 -0.37 7.45
CA ALA A 148 20.70 1.09 7.49
C ALA A 148 22.15 1.54 7.23
N ARG A 149 23.16 0.85 7.82
CA ARG A 149 24.58 1.13 7.57
C ARG A 149 24.98 0.86 6.11
N ILE A 150 24.53 -0.25 5.54
CA ILE A 150 24.75 -0.61 4.14
C ILE A 150 24.16 0.44 3.18
N VAL A 151 22.94 0.90 3.43
CA VAL A 151 22.28 1.95 2.64
C VAL A 151 23.02 3.29 2.76
N ALA A 152 23.45 3.68 3.95
CA ALA A 152 24.23 4.91 4.16
C ALA A 152 25.59 4.89 3.41
N GLN A 153 26.28 3.75 3.42
CA GLN A 153 27.55 3.56 2.69
C GLN A 153 27.34 3.64 1.16
N TRP A 154 26.24 3.10 0.64
CA TRP A 154 25.88 3.26 -0.77
C TRP A 154 25.59 4.71 -1.12
N PHE A 155 24.75 5.43 -0.36
CA PHE A 155 24.47 6.86 -0.62
C PHE A 155 25.74 7.75 -0.60
N ALA A 156 26.70 7.46 0.28
CA ALA A 156 27.95 8.21 0.34
C ALA A 156 28.77 8.11 -0.96
N THR A 157 28.78 6.94 -1.61
CA THR A 157 29.70 6.61 -2.72
C THR A 157 29.02 6.57 -4.09
N ALA A 158 27.77 6.10 -4.17
CA ALA A 158 27.05 5.91 -5.41
C ALA A 158 26.65 7.23 -6.06
N ARG A 159 26.68 7.28 -7.40
CA ARG A 159 26.37 8.46 -8.21
C ARG A 159 25.38 8.11 -9.31
N HIS A 160 24.50 9.05 -9.63
CA HIS A 160 23.50 8.86 -10.68
C HIS A 160 24.14 8.91 -12.08
N PRO A 161 23.88 7.94 -12.98
CA PRO A 161 24.64 7.78 -14.23
C PRO A 161 24.48 8.93 -15.23
N ARG A 162 23.38 9.70 -15.20
CA ARG A 162 23.18 10.88 -16.05
C ARG A 162 23.84 12.16 -15.52
N PHE A 163 23.93 12.30 -14.21
CA PHE A 163 24.25 13.58 -13.55
C PHE A 163 25.60 13.57 -12.81
N ASN A 164 26.18 12.40 -12.57
CA ASN A 164 27.39 12.19 -11.77
C ASN A 164 27.34 12.85 -10.36
N ARG A 165 26.15 12.96 -9.78
CA ARG A 165 25.90 13.48 -8.43
C ARG A 165 25.41 12.37 -7.48
N PRO A 166 25.57 12.52 -6.16
CA PRO A 166 24.92 11.65 -5.18
C PRO A 166 23.43 11.52 -5.44
N TYR A 167 22.82 10.38 -5.13
CA TYR A 167 21.37 10.22 -5.31
C TYR A 167 20.56 11.16 -4.40
N THR A 168 21.08 11.47 -3.20
CA THR A 168 20.52 12.46 -2.26
C THR A 168 20.60 13.92 -2.75
N ASP A 169 21.36 14.21 -3.82
CA ASP A 169 21.44 15.53 -4.43
C ASP A 169 20.35 15.77 -5.49
N LEU A 170 19.64 14.72 -5.91
CA LEU A 170 18.66 14.76 -7.01
C LEU A 170 17.23 14.99 -6.52
N VAL A 171 17.13 15.66 -5.37
CA VAL A 171 15.89 16.19 -4.80
C VAL A 171 15.41 17.40 -5.60
N TYR A 172 14.11 17.63 -5.65
CA TYR A 172 13.55 18.80 -6.33
C TYR A 172 13.56 20.01 -5.40
N GLN A 173 14.38 21.01 -5.72
CA GLN A 173 14.51 22.25 -4.94
C GLN A 173 13.15 22.92 -4.62
N PRO A 174 12.18 23.07 -5.56
CA PRO A 174 10.86 23.62 -5.24
C PRO A 174 10.06 22.79 -4.22
N MET A 175 10.32 21.48 -4.13
CA MET A 175 9.66 20.63 -3.14
C MET A 175 10.27 20.77 -1.75
N LEU A 176 11.56 21.09 -1.65
CA LEU A 176 12.17 21.49 -0.37
C LEU A 176 11.55 22.80 0.15
N GLU A 177 11.27 23.74 -0.75
CA GLU A 177 10.60 25.01 -0.45
C GLU A 177 9.14 24.79 0.00
N VAL A 178 8.37 23.94 -0.69
CA VAL A 178 7.02 23.52 -0.28
C VAL A 178 7.04 22.84 1.10
N LEU A 179 7.99 21.93 1.34
CA LEU A 179 8.13 21.24 2.63
C LEU A 179 8.52 22.19 3.78
N ALA A 180 9.36 23.19 3.52
CA ALA A 180 9.70 24.23 4.49
C ALA A 180 8.47 25.09 4.81
N TYR A 181 7.82 25.65 3.78
CA TYR A 181 6.63 26.50 3.90
C TYR A 181 5.49 25.82 4.67
N LEU A 182 5.23 24.53 4.41
CA LEU A 182 4.19 23.78 5.11
C LEU A 182 4.51 23.60 6.60
N ARG A 183 5.78 23.29 6.96
CA ARG A 183 6.19 23.17 8.37
C ARG A 183 6.17 24.51 9.11
N GLU A 184 6.59 25.59 8.46
CA GLU A 184 6.48 26.96 8.99
C GLU A 184 5.01 27.37 9.16
N SER A 185 4.13 26.89 8.29
CA SER A 185 2.66 27.02 8.40
C SER A 185 2.01 26.06 9.41
N GLY A 186 2.80 25.29 10.17
CA GLY A 186 2.32 24.40 11.23
C GLY A 186 1.84 23.01 10.80
N PHE A 187 2.02 22.62 9.53
CA PHE A 187 1.67 21.27 9.04
C PHE A 187 2.78 20.25 9.36
N LYS A 188 2.37 18.99 9.54
CA LYS A 188 3.29 17.84 9.57
C LYS A 188 3.40 17.23 8.17
N THR A 189 4.63 17.17 7.66
CA THR A 189 4.96 16.67 6.32
C THR A 189 5.40 15.20 6.39
N PHE A 190 4.53 14.29 5.96
CA PHE A 190 4.80 12.85 5.92
C PHE A 190 5.30 12.41 4.54
N ILE A 191 6.01 11.28 4.50
CA ILE A 191 6.21 10.50 3.29
C ILE A 191 5.30 9.27 3.34
N VAL A 192 4.60 9.00 2.25
CA VAL A 192 3.79 7.79 2.01
C VAL A 192 4.15 7.28 0.62
N SER A 193 5.05 6.29 0.57
CA SER A 193 5.65 5.82 -0.69
C SER A 193 5.61 4.30 -0.84
N GLY A 194 5.61 3.82 -2.09
CA GLY A 194 5.87 2.41 -2.39
C GLY A 194 7.30 1.96 -2.04
N GLY A 195 8.24 2.91 -1.89
CA GLY A 195 9.62 2.65 -1.50
C GLY A 195 9.78 1.99 -0.12
N GLY A 196 10.93 1.37 0.11
CA GLY A 196 11.24 0.69 1.36
C GLY A 196 11.42 1.66 2.52
N VAL A 197 10.63 1.52 3.58
CA VAL A 197 10.65 2.46 4.72
C VAL A 197 12.05 2.58 5.36
N GLU A 198 12.74 1.46 5.57
CA GLU A 198 14.11 1.43 6.12
C GLU A 198 15.20 1.83 5.12
N PHE A 199 14.87 1.98 3.83
CA PHE A 199 15.78 2.60 2.85
C PHE A 199 15.63 4.13 2.88
N MET A 200 14.39 4.62 2.97
CA MET A 200 14.08 6.06 3.04
C MET A 200 14.57 6.70 4.34
N ARG A 201 14.30 6.07 5.50
CA ARG A 201 14.65 6.59 6.85
C ARG A 201 16.12 6.97 7.03
N VAL A 202 17.02 6.39 6.24
CA VAL A 202 18.46 6.68 6.26
C VAL A 202 18.80 8.09 5.73
N PHE A 203 17.97 8.68 4.87
CA PHE A 203 18.27 9.96 4.21
C PHE A 203 17.20 11.06 4.34
N THR A 204 15.92 10.72 4.54
CA THR A 204 14.80 11.68 4.49
C THR A 204 14.94 12.83 5.49
N ASN A 205 15.40 12.55 6.71
CA ASN A 205 15.56 13.59 7.72
C ASN A 205 16.61 14.64 7.31
N LYS A 206 17.72 14.19 6.71
CA LYS A 206 18.79 15.07 6.23
C LYS A 206 18.44 15.80 4.93
N SER A 207 17.72 15.14 4.02
CA SER A 207 17.47 15.68 2.67
C SER A 207 16.18 16.50 2.58
N TYR A 208 15.19 16.21 3.42
CA TYR A 208 13.85 16.80 3.36
C TYR A 208 13.40 17.48 4.65
N GLY A 209 14.07 17.21 5.79
CA GLY A 209 13.57 17.57 7.13
C GLY A 209 12.40 16.71 7.60
N ILE A 210 12.26 15.48 7.06
CA ILE A 210 11.17 14.55 7.41
C ILE A 210 11.76 13.41 8.28
N PRO A 211 11.48 13.39 9.59
CA PRO A 211 12.07 12.44 10.53
C PRO A 211 11.46 11.03 10.42
N PRO A 212 12.13 9.98 10.92
CA PRO A 212 11.79 8.58 10.61
C PRO A 212 10.37 8.13 10.97
N GLU A 213 9.76 8.72 12.01
CA GLU A 213 8.39 8.46 12.43
C GLU A 213 7.32 9.12 11.54
N GLN A 214 7.74 10.02 10.64
CA GLN A 214 6.91 10.63 9.59
C GLN A 214 7.15 9.99 8.20
N VAL A 215 7.88 8.86 8.15
CA VAL A 215 8.11 8.08 6.92
C VAL A 215 7.33 6.78 6.96
N VAL A 216 6.42 6.61 6.00
CA VAL A 216 5.60 5.42 5.75
C VAL A 216 5.98 4.84 4.39
N GLY A 217 6.13 3.52 4.32
CA GLY A 217 6.34 2.80 3.07
C GLY A 217 6.49 1.29 3.27
N SER A 218 6.88 0.59 2.21
CA SER A 218 7.01 -0.87 2.20
C SER A 218 7.98 -1.37 3.27
N SER A 219 7.52 -2.26 4.15
CA SER A 219 8.33 -2.90 5.19
C SER A 219 8.71 -4.34 4.82
N ALA A 220 9.88 -4.78 5.27
CA ALA A 220 10.22 -6.20 5.28
C ALA A 220 9.65 -6.84 6.55
N VAL A 221 9.35 -8.14 6.51
CA VAL A 221 9.06 -8.90 7.73
C VAL A 221 10.34 -8.98 8.57
N THR A 222 10.23 -8.72 9.86
CA THR A 222 11.36 -8.76 10.80
C THR A 222 11.15 -9.81 11.88
N ARG A 223 12.23 -10.51 12.23
CA ARG A 223 12.27 -11.46 13.37
C ARG A 223 13.16 -10.89 14.46
N TYR A 224 12.64 -10.85 15.69
CA TYR A 224 13.45 -10.57 16.87
C TYR A 224 14.39 -11.76 17.15
N GLN A 225 15.68 -11.48 17.34
CA GLN A 225 16.68 -12.46 17.76
C GLN A 225 17.76 -11.82 18.62
N PHE A 226 18.68 -12.64 19.14
CA PHE A 226 19.94 -12.18 19.69
C PHE A 226 21.05 -12.40 18.67
N ALA A 227 21.88 -11.37 18.46
CA ALA A 227 23.09 -11.44 17.66
C ALA A 227 24.17 -12.30 18.36
N ALA A 228 25.23 -12.65 17.63
CA ALA A 228 26.33 -13.48 18.13
C ALA A 228 27.12 -12.87 19.32
N ASP A 229 26.97 -11.56 19.56
CA ASP A 229 27.55 -10.85 20.71
C ASP A 229 26.57 -10.69 21.89
N GLY A 230 25.39 -11.32 21.82
CA GLY A 230 24.36 -11.28 22.84
C GLY A 230 23.44 -10.06 22.81
N LYS A 231 23.59 -9.12 21.87
CA LYS A 231 22.67 -7.97 21.75
C LYS A 231 21.36 -8.38 21.06
N PRO A 232 20.20 -7.81 21.46
CA PRO A 232 18.95 -8.01 20.73
C PRO A 232 18.96 -7.24 19.40
N GLU A 233 18.42 -7.83 18.33
CA GLU A 233 18.32 -7.20 17.01
C GLU A 233 17.05 -7.65 16.24
N LEU A 234 16.70 -6.91 15.19
CA LEU A 234 15.61 -7.24 14.26
C LEU A 234 16.16 -7.70 12.90
N LEU A 235 16.28 -9.02 12.72
CA LEU A 235 16.69 -9.65 11.46
C LEU A 235 15.62 -9.44 10.38
N ARG A 236 16.03 -9.03 9.18
CA ARG A 236 15.15 -8.81 8.02
C ARG A 236 14.98 -10.09 7.20
N GLU A 237 13.75 -10.56 7.06
CA GLU A 237 13.42 -11.82 6.37
C GLU A 237 13.15 -11.62 4.88
N ALA A 238 13.56 -12.60 4.07
CA ALA A 238 13.17 -12.74 2.66
C ALA A 238 11.77 -13.35 2.53
N LYS A 239 10.73 -12.67 3.04
CA LYS A 239 9.35 -13.10 2.78
C LYS A 239 8.87 -12.51 1.45
N VAL A 240 8.48 -13.40 0.53
CA VAL A 240 7.88 -13.13 -0.78
C VAL A 240 6.40 -13.49 -0.72
#